data_AF-A0A2N1YMZ6-F1
#
_entry.id   AF-A0A2N1YMZ6-F1
#
_cell.length_a   1.000
_cell.length_b   1.000
_cell.length_c   1.000
_cell.angle_alpha   90.00
_cell.angle_beta   90.00
_cell.angle_gamma   90.00
#
_symmetry.space_group_name_H-M   'P 1'
#
loop_
_entity.id
_entity.type
_entity.pdbx_description
1 polymer ?
#
loop_
_entity_poly.entity_id
_entity_poly.type
_entity_poly.pdbx_seq_one_letter_code
_entity_poly.pdbx_strand_id
1 'polypeptide(L)'
;RHLEHGVPYAPALQKAAGQVINAQVQITAVPKRFSLVVREIWDMQLRLEKRHGRHAEMLVADPRFRAGYDFLLLREQAGEIESGLGDWWTRYQECDEHARAEMVRALGKPTGNSGKRRRRKRRPKPSGNAA
;
A
#
# COMPACT_ATOMS: atom_id res chain seq x y z
N ARG A 1 0.60 15.22 12.12
CA ARG A 1 0.71 14.98 13.58
C ARG A 1 0.77 13.50 14.02
N HIS A 2 0.86 12.49 13.13
CA HIS A 2 1.06 11.07 13.55
C HIS A 2 2.41 10.46 13.16
N LEU A 3 3.24 11.19 12.40
CA LEU A 3 4.63 10.78 12.10
C LEU A 3 5.60 11.06 13.26
N GLU A 4 5.17 11.80 14.29
CA GLU A 4 6.01 12.30 15.38
C GLU A 4 6.24 11.28 16.52
N HIS A 5 5.65 10.08 16.46
CA HIS A 5 5.69 9.12 17.59
C HIS A 5 6.41 7.80 17.31
N GLY A 6 7.22 7.70 16.25
CA GLY A 6 7.93 6.46 15.92
C GLY A 6 7.01 5.28 15.55
N VAL A 7 5.73 5.55 15.34
CA VAL A 7 4.74 4.58 14.87
C VAL A 7 5.00 4.34 13.38
N PRO A 8 5.06 3.08 12.91
CA PRO A 8 5.20 2.81 11.48
C PRO A 8 4.12 3.52 10.66
N TYR A 9 4.45 3.93 9.43
CA TYR A 9 3.57 4.78 8.62
C TYR A 9 2.16 4.20 8.42
N ALA A 10 2.05 2.89 8.16
CA ALA A 10 0.77 2.23 7.91
C ALA A 10 -0.21 2.30 9.11
N PRO A 11 0.16 1.90 10.34
CA PRO A 11 -0.72 2.08 11.50
C PRO A 11 -1.01 3.55 11.84
N ALA A 12 -0.08 4.47 11.55
CA ALA A 12 -0.33 5.90 11.70
C ALA A 12 -1.43 6.40 10.74
N LEU A 13 -1.40 5.96 9.47
CA LEU A 13 -2.43 6.29 8.48
C LEU A 13 -3.79 5.73 8.89
N GLN A 14 -3.85 4.48 9.36
CA GLN A 14 -5.09 3.85 9.83
C GLN A 14 -5.73 4.61 10.99
N LYS A 15 -4.91 5.05 11.95
CA LYS A 15 -5.38 5.86 13.07
C LYS A 15 -5.91 7.22 12.61
N ALA A 16 -5.18 7.90 11.72
CA ALA A 16 -5.60 9.17 11.15
C ALA A 16 -6.93 9.03 10.39
N ALA A 17 -7.05 8.01 9.55
CA ALA A 17 -8.26 7.69 8.80
C ALA A 17 -9.48 7.50 9.73
N GLY A 18 -9.31 6.74 10.81
CA GLY A 18 -10.36 6.53 11.81
C GLY A 18 -10.79 7.84 12.49
N GLN A 19 -9.85 8.71 12.83
CA GLN A 19 -10.16 10.01 13.43
C GLN A 19 -10.96 10.91 12.48
N VAL A 20 -10.55 11.01 11.21
CA VAL A 20 -11.25 11.82 10.19
C VAL A 20 -12.66 11.30 9.95
N ILE A 21 -12.82 9.98 9.81
CA ILE A 21 -14.14 9.36 9.60
C ILE A 21 -15.06 9.61 10.81
N ASN A 22 -14.54 9.44 12.03
CA ASN A 22 -15.33 9.66 13.24
C ASN A 22 -15.80 11.11 13.34
N ALA A 23 -14.94 12.08 13.00
CA ALA A 23 -15.30 13.49 12.95
C ALA A 23 -16.40 13.74 11.91
N GLN A 24 -16.26 13.16 10.70
CA GLN A 24 -17.26 13.31 9.63
C GLN A 24 -18.62 12.74 10.01
N VAL A 25 -18.66 11.59 10.69
CA VAL A 25 -19.91 10.94 11.13
C VAL A 25 -20.69 11.81 12.12
N GLN A 26 -20.02 12.69 12.89
CA GLN A 26 -20.70 13.65 13.76
C GLN A 26 -21.45 14.75 13.00
N ILE A 27 -21.00 15.08 11.78
CA ILE A 27 -21.59 16.13 10.93
C ILE A 27 -22.66 15.54 10.02
N THR A 28 -22.38 14.38 9.42
CA THR A 28 -23.28 13.72 8.48
C THR A 28 -23.22 12.22 8.70
N ALA A 29 -24.38 11.60 8.84
CA ALA A 29 -24.46 10.15 9.01
C ALA A 29 -23.93 9.43 7.76
N VAL A 30 -22.73 8.83 7.88
CA VAL A 30 -22.12 8.01 6.83
C VAL A 30 -22.28 6.53 7.21
N PRO A 31 -23.03 5.73 6.43
CA PRO A 31 -23.11 4.29 6.65
C PRO A 31 -21.73 3.61 6.59
N LYS A 32 -21.50 2.63 7.48
CA LYS A 32 -20.20 1.95 7.63
C LYS A 32 -19.61 1.41 6.33
N ARG A 33 -20.45 0.95 5.39
CA ARG A 33 -20.01 0.43 4.08
C ARG A 33 -19.21 1.47 3.28
N PHE A 34 -19.58 2.74 3.35
CA PHE A 34 -18.85 3.80 2.64
C PHE A 34 -17.55 4.15 3.36
N SER A 35 -17.57 4.25 4.68
CA SER A 35 -16.36 4.47 5.48
C SER A 35 -15.33 3.34 5.35
N LEU A 36 -15.77 2.11 5.05
CA LEU A 36 -14.88 0.99 4.74
C LEU A 36 -14.22 1.19 3.37
N VAL A 37 -15.01 1.47 2.34
CA VAL A 37 -14.49 1.73 0.98
C VAL A 37 -13.49 2.90 0.98
N VAL A 38 -13.77 3.99 1.68
CA VAL A 38 -12.84 5.14 1.78
C VAL A 38 -11.50 4.73 2.41
N ARG A 39 -11.54 3.89 3.46
CA ARG A 39 -10.30 3.37 4.07
C ARG A 39 -9.52 2.47 3.13
N GLU A 40 -10.20 1.61 2.37
CA GLU A 40 -9.55 0.75 1.37
C GLU A 40 -8.86 1.59 0.28
N ILE A 41 -9.50 2.68 -0.18
CA ILE A 41 -8.92 3.62 -1.17
C ILE A 41 -7.68 4.32 -0.60
N TRP A 42 -7.74 4.79 0.65
CA TRP A 42 -6.58 5.40 1.32
C TRP A 42 -5.45 4.40 1.54
N ASP A 43 -5.76 3.15 1.88
CA ASP A 43 -4.77 2.08 1.98
C ASP A 43 -4.11 1.77 0.64
N MET A 44 -4.85 1.89 -0.47
CA MET A 44 -4.27 1.68 -1.80
C MET A 44 -3.15 2.69 -2.09
N GLN A 45 -3.22 3.92 -1.57
CA GLN A 45 -2.17 4.91 -1.79
C GLN A 45 -0.79 4.41 -1.34
N LEU A 46 -0.74 3.77 -0.17
CA LEU A 46 0.49 3.17 0.35
C LEU A 46 1.00 1.98 -0.46
N ARG A 47 0.09 1.26 -1.12
CA ARG A 47 0.44 0.11 -1.92
C ARG A 47 0.87 0.52 -3.33
N LEU A 48 0.24 1.54 -3.91
CA LEU A 48 0.55 2.09 -5.23
C LEU A 48 1.98 2.65 -5.31
N GLU A 49 2.57 3.07 -4.19
CA GLU A 49 3.99 3.42 -4.10
C GLU A 49 4.93 2.21 -4.32
N LYS A 50 4.47 0.99 -3.97
CA LYS A 50 5.25 -0.25 -4.02
C LYS A 50 4.99 -1.01 -5.31
N ARG A 51 5.72 -0.62 -6.35
CA ARG A 51 5.59 -1.15 -7.73
C ARG A 51 6.51 -2.32 -8.08
N HIS A 52 7.33 -2.80 -7.14
CA HIS A 52 8.40 -3.77 -7.42
C HIS A 52 7.89 -5.22 -7.46
N GLY A 53 8.50 -6.05 -8.31
CA GLY A 53 8.19 -7.48 -8.41
C GLY A 53 6.71 -7.75 -8.71
N ARG A 54 6.13 -8.79 -8.08
CA ARG A 54 4.72 -9.17 -8.29
C ARG A 54 3.70 -8.23 -7.65
N HIS A 55 4.15 -7.19 -6.94
CA HIS A 55 3.23 -6.26 -6.28
C HIS A 55 2.38 -5.48 -7.28
N ALA A 56 2.96 -5.06 -8.41
CA ALA A 56 2.23 -4.31 -9.42
C ALA A 56 1.07 -5.12 -10.02
N GLU A 57 1.35 -6.36 -10.41
CA GLU A 57 0.35 -7.30 -10.93
C GLU A 57 -0.79 -7.57 -9.94
N MET A 58 -0.45 -7.88 -8.69
CA MET A 58 -1.47 -8.11 -7.65
C MET A 58 -2.32 -6.86 -7.38
N LEU A 59 -1.74 -5.67 -7.50
CA LEU A 59 -2.46 -4.43 -7.26
C LEU A 59 -3.46 -4.14 -8.38
N VAL A 60 -3.09 -4.34 -9.65
CA VAL A 60 -4.04 -4.16 -10.77
C VAL A 60 -5.22 -5.13 -10.67
N ALA A 61 -5.00 -6.34 -10.12
CA ALA A 61 -6.06 -7.31 -9.90
C ALA A 61 -6.98 -6.98 -8.70
N ASP A 62 -6.63 -6.00 -7.86
CA ASP A 62 -7.46 -5.62 -6.71
C ASP A 62 -8.73 -4.89 -7.19
N PRO A 63 -9.95 -5.26 -6.72
CA PRO A 63 -11.18 -4.59 -7.13
C PRO A 63 -11.22 -3.08 -6.83
N ARG A 64 -10.41 -2.60 -5.88
CA ARG A 64 -10.34 -1.18 -5.49
C ARG A 64 -9.25 -0.43 -6.22
N PHE A 65 -8.49 -1.10 -7.09
CA PHE A 65 -7.42 -0.49 -7.85
C PHE A 65 -7.88 0.75 -8.61
N ARG A 66 -9.02 0.66 -9.32
CA ARG A 66 -9.55 1.79 -10.10
C ARG A 66 -9.77 3.03 -9.24
N ALA A 67 -10.49 2.88 -8.12
CA ALA A 67 -10.75 3.99 -7.20
C ALA A 67 -9.46 4.50 -6.54
N GLY A 68 -8.53 3.61 -6.22
CA GLY A 68 -7.21 3.99 -5.70
C GLY A 68 -6.37 4.79 -6.72
N TYR A 69 -6.38 4.37 -7.98
CA TYR A 69 -5.68 5.01 -9.08
C TYR A 69 -6.32 6.37 -9.43
N ASP A 70 -7.65 6.46 -9.49
CA ASP A 70 -8.34 7.73 -9.71
C ASP A 70 -8.00 8.74 -8.62
N PHE A 71 -8.00 8.30 -7.36
CA PHE A 71 -7.60 9.15 -6.25
C PHE A 71 -6.12 9.54 -6.32
N LEU A 72 -5.24 8.64 -6.79
CA LEU A 72 -3.83 8.95 -7.01
C LEU A 72 -3.65 10.09 -8.03
N LEU A 73 -4.34 10.02 -9.17
CA LEU A 73 -4.27 11.06 -10.20
C LEU A 73 -4.73 12.42 -9.68
N LEU A 74 -5.81 12.44 -8.89
CA LEU A 74 -6.30 13.68 -8.27
C LEU A 74 -5.26 14.27 -7.30
N ARG A 75 -4.58 13.43 -6.51
CA ARG A 75 -3.53 13.88 -5.59
C ARG A 75 -2.31 14.43 -6.34
N GLU A 76 -1.97 13.83 -7.47
CA GLU A 76 -0.90 14.31 -8.35
C GLU A 76 -1.26 15.67 -8.97
N GLN A 77 -2.48 15.80 -9.50
CA GLN A 77 -2.99 17.07 -10.05
C GLN A 77 -3.07 18.17 -8.99
N ALA A 78 -3.38 17.82 -7.74
CA ALA A 78 -3.39 18.75 -6.61
C ALA A 78 -1.98 19.13 -6.11
N GLY A 79 -0.91 18.50 -6.63
CA GLY A 79 0.47 18.73 -6.21
C GLY A 79 0.81 18.15 -4.82
N GLU A 80 0.01 17.21 -4.30
CA GLU A 80 0.27 16.57 -3.01
C GLU A 80 1.41 15.54 -3.07
N ILE A 81 1.67 14.98 -4.25
CA ILE A 81 2.68 13.96 -4.49
C ILE A 81 3.55 14.33 -5.70
N GLU A 82 4.74 13.75 -5.77
CA GLU A 82 5.63 13.92 -6.91
C GLU A 82 4.99 13.36 -8.19
N SER A 83 5.10 14.13 -9.26
CA SER A 83 4.57 13.75 -10.57
C SER A 83 5.29 12.53 -11.17
N GLY A 84 4.57 11.75 -11.97
CA GLY A 84 5.07 10.60 -12.71
C GLY A 84 4.70 9.24 -12.12
N LEU A 85 4.14 9.20 -10.90
CA LEU A 85 3.59 7.96 -10.35
C LEU A 85 2.29 7.57 -11.07
N GLY A 86 1.40 8.52 -11.34
CA GLY A 86 0.21 8.31 -12.16
C GLY A 86 0.57 7.81 -13.55
N ASP A 87 1.44 8.53 -14.27
CA ASP A 87 1.89 8.17 -15.62
C ASP A 87 2.51 6.76 -15.72
N TRP A 88 3.21 6.32 -14.67
CA TRP A 88 3.73 4.96 -14.62
C TRP A 88 2.60 3.94 -14.56
N TRP A 89 1.61 4.16 -13.70
CA TRP A 89 0.45 3.28 -13.55
C TRP A 89 -0.47 3.32 -14.78
N THR A 90 -0.59 4.46 -15.46
CA THR A 90 -1.29 4.57 -16.74
C THR A 90 -0.66 3.66 -17.78
N ARG A 91 0.66 3.81 -18.00
CA ARG A 91 1.41 2.97 -18.95
C ARG A 91 1.36 1.50 -18.59
N TYR A 92 1.49 1.16 -17.30
CA TYR A 92 1.47 -0.23 -16.85
C TYR A 92 0.13 -0.92 -17.18
N GLN A 93 -1.00 -0.21 -17.09
CA GLN A 93 -2.31 -0.74 -17.45
C GLN A 93 -2.45 -1.03 -18.95
N GLU A 94 -1.87 -0.16 -19.79
CA GLU A 94 -1.98 -0.22 -21.25
C GLU A 94 -0.99 -1.20 -21.91
N CYS A 95 0.14 -1.47 -21.26
CA CYS A 95 1.16 -2.37 -21.75
C CYS A 95 0.76 -3.85 -21.67
N ASP A 96 1.35 -4.66 -22.56
CA ASP A 96 1.27 -6.12 -22.52
C ASP A 96 2.12 -6.72 -21.38
N GLU A 97 1.99 -8.03 -21.16
CA GLU A 97 2.66 -8.72 -20.05
C GLU A 97 4.19 -8.62 -20.13
N HIS A 98 4.76 -8.67 -21.34
CA HIS A 98 6.20 -8.58 -21.54
C HIS A 98 6.70 -7.16 -21.18
N ALA A 99 6.03 -6.13 -21.68
CA ALA A 99 6.37 -4.75 -21.36
C ALA A 99 6.16 -4.42 -19.88
N ARG A 100 5.10 -4.96 -19.23
CA ARG A 100 4.90 -4.85 -17.79
C ARG A 100 6.06 -5.43 -16.99
N ALA A 101 6.54 -6.61 -17.36
CA ALA A 101 7.69 -7.23 -16.71
C ALA A 101 8.96 -6.38 -16.83
N GLU A 102 9.22 -5.81 -18.01
CA GLU A 102 10.36 -4.92 -18.23
C GLU A 102 10.20 -3.58 -17.48
N MET A 103 9.00 -2.99 -17.42
CA MET A 103 8.72 -1.80 -16.62
C MET A 103 9.02 -2.01 -15.13
N VAL A 104 8.61 -3.16 -14.58
CA VAL A 104 8.89 -3.52 -13.18
C VAL A 104 10.37 -3.78 -12.96
N ARG A 105 11.05 -4.42 -13.93
CA ARG A 105 12.50 -4.67 -13.89
C ARG A 105 13.31 -3.37 -13.93
N ALA A 106 12.86 -2.39 -14.70
CA ALA A 106 13.50 -1.07 -14.83
C ALA A 106 13.50 -0.28 -13.51
N LEU A 107 12.56 -0.55 -12.58
CA LEU A 107 12.57 0.05 -11.24
C LEU A 107 13.76 -0.42 -10.37
N GLY A 108 14.47 -1.47 -10.78
CA GLY A 108 15.61 -2.01 -10.03
C GLY A 108 15.22 -2.80 -8.78
N LYS A 109 16.20 -3.10 -7.93
CA LYS A 109 15.93 -3.71 -6.61
C LYS A 109 15.44 -2.62 -5.65
N PRO A 110 14.43 -2.89 -4.80
CA PRO A 110 13.95 -1.90 -3.85
C PRO A 110 15.10 -1.39 -2.99
N THR A 111 15.36 -0.08 -3.03
CA THR A 111 16.44 0.60 -2.29
C THR A 111 16.13 0.78 -0.79
N GLY A 112 15.14 0.05 -0.27
CA GLY A 112 14.77 0.06 1.13
C GLY A 112 15.39 -1.14 1.85
N ASN A 113 16.17 -0.85 2.89
CA ASN A 113 16.69 -1.71 3.95
C ASN A 113 15.73 -2.82 4.44
N SER A 114 15.40 -3.80 3.61
CA SER A 114 14.70 -5.02 4.01
C SER A 114 15.73 -5.90 4.68
N GLY A 115 15.98 -5.60 5.97
CA GLY A 115 16.88 -6.35 6.83
C GLY A 115 16.74 -7.84 6.56
N LYS A 116 17.84 -8.40 6.04
CA LYS A 116 18.25 -9.79 6.09
C LYS A 116 17.17 -10.65 6.73
N ARG A 117 16.30 -11.24 5.92
CA ARG A 117 15.25 -12.19 6.30
C ARG A 117 15.89 -13.18 7.28
N ARG A 118 15.74 -12.92 8.57
CA ARG A 118 16.46 -13.64 9.64
C ARG A 118 15.81 -15.02 9.61
N ARG A 119 16.44 -15.96 8.89
CA ARG A 119 16.07 -17.38 8.87
C ARG A 119 15.77 -17.74 10.32
N ARG A 120 14.51 -17.93 10.67
CA ARG A 120 14.10 -18.42 11.99
C ARG A 120 14.82 -19.76 12.14
N LYS A 121 15.93 -19.77 12.87
CA LYS A 121 16.62 -20.99 13.28
C LYS A 121 15.56 -21.79 14.03
N ARG A 122 15.09 -22.88 13.43
CA ARG A 122 14.24 -23.87 14.09
C ARG A 122 14.97 -24.29 15.35
N ARG A 123 14.45 -23.93 16.52
CA ARG A 123 14.93 -24.44 17.80
C ARG A 123 14.65 -25.95 17.82
N PRO A 124 15.63 -26.83 18.09
CA PRO A 124 15.35 -28.25 18.27
C PRO A 124 14.41 -28.43 19.46
N LYS A 125 13.39 -29.29 19.33
CA LYS A 125 12.57 -29.72 20.47
C LYS A 125 13.47 -30.51 21.43
N PRO A 126 13.41 -30.29 22.75
CA PRO A 126 14.05 -31.19 23.68
C PRO A 126 13.29 -32.53 23.62
N SER A 127 14.00 -33.59 23.24
CA SER A 127 13.56 -34.96 23.47
C SER A 127 13.52 -35.17 24.98
N GLY A 128 12.31 -35.25 25.54
CA GLY A 128 12.12 -35.78 26.87
C GLY A 128 12.63 -37.22 26.87
N ASN A 129 13.64 -37.49 27.69
CA ASN A 129 13.98 -38.85 28.04
C ASN A 129 13.66 -39.04 29.51
N ALA A 130 12.79 -40.02 29.74
CA ALA A 130 12.43 -40.54 31.03
C ALA A 130 13.64 -41.23 31.67
N ALA A 131 13.82 -41.00 32.97
CA ALA A 131 14.41 -41.90 33.95
C ALA A 131 13.94 -41.42 35.32
#